data_AF-H1PPC9-F1
#
_entry.id   AF-H1PPC9-F1
#
_cell.length_a   1.000
_cell.length_b   1.000
_cell.length_c   1.000
_cell.angle_alpha   90.00
_cell.angle_beta   90.00
_cell.angle_gamma   90.00
#
_symmetry.space_group_name_H-M   'P 1'
#
loop_
_entity.id
_entity.type
_entity.pdbx_description
1 polymer ?
#
loop_
_entity_poly.entity_id
_entity_poly.type
_entity_poly.pdbx_seq_one_letter_code
_entity_poly.pdbx_strand_id
1 'polypeptide(L)'
;MKDIFNFLPFKLKKRINKTGEGRSGLEIYKRRNRRDYRVIVQYSTWKKLMNLPLLLTPEEYFKLDENARLNLVVEYTEKDTIIYPDLLNFTPVSPNTEYNILPEFLEGYAVLITPKEYFGSSYPSRSTTLDDNFILGTTGFVYYSTIDEYNNYLPLNDWKEVYELSTIGNQTNMPKTWYGDYVLNIKNSSNQRISPICKNRNSQNIEEIQIFFDAYFPEILKCPAQAGLGNYDYDYASPEIINLVKMQMLFLALSSKEEDGISFEEYIKNNSTSLSHVGDSAIYKRYLTSDEYLDDFRKTFTNFKLKCQRKGLLNYEKLFEIGAWDIINNLPICPLCGKPIHPHEFFEEIEQTEGRQVSDNTQRAIVLMHIEALRPGKLNHRPYNLGWGHNFCNTIQGDKDISETIEELRKIIVNYEEHHKK
;
A
#
# COMPACT_ATOMS: atom_id res chain seq x y z
N MET A 1 -20.35 10.13 -1.49
CA MET A 1 -19.31 10.37 -0.47
C MET A 1 -19.28 11.82 -0.04
N LYS A 2 -19.19 12.80 -0.97
CA LYS A 2 -19.18 14.24 -0.63
C LYS A 2 -20.35 14.67 0.27
N ASP A 3 -21.57 14.23 -0.05
CA ASP A 3 -22.77 14.62 0.72
C ASP A 3 -22.72 14.11 2.16
N ILE A 4 -22.47 12.81 2.36
CA ILE A 4 -22.39 12.23 3.71
C ILE A 4 -21.22 12.82 4.52
N PHE A 5 -20.12 13.20 3.86
CA PHE A 5 -19.01 13.89 4.52
C PHE A 5 -19.41 15.23 5.15
N ASN A 6 -20.49 15.88 4.72
CA ASN A 6 -20.94 17.12 5.36
C ASN A 6 -21.41 16.90 6.80
N PHE A 7 -21.76 15.66 7.17
CA PHE A 7 -22.28 15.30 8.48
C PHE A 7 -21.25 14.68 9.42
N LEU A 8 -20.00 14.54 8.98
CA LEU A 8 -18.96 13.85 9.75
C LEU A 8 -17.98 14.84 10.40
N PRO A 9 -17.37 14.49 11.54
CA PRO A 9 -16.26 15.25 12.11
C PRO A 9 -15.00 15.13 11.25
N PHE A 10 -14.12 16.13 11.35
CA PHE A 10 -12.84 16.19 10.63
C PHE A 10 -11.97 14.96 10.88
N LYS A 11 -11.90 14.49 12.14
CA LYS A 11 -11.09 13.33 12.53
C LYS A 11 -11.45 12.09 11.71
N LEU A 12 -12.75 11.80 11.54
CA LEU A 12 -13.22 10.67 10.74
C LEU A 12 -12.95 10.87 9.25
N LYS A 13 -13.25 12.06 8.69
CA LYS A 13 -12.92 12.37 7.27
C LYS A 13 -11.45 12.15 6.97
N LYS A 14 -10.58 12.58 7.88
CA LYS A 14 -9.12 12.40 7.75
C LYS A 14 -8.74 10.92 7.77
N ARG A 15 -9.38 10.10 8.62
CA ARG A 15 -9.16 8.64 8.63
C ARG A 15 -9.57 8.00 7.31
N ILE A 16 -10.76 8.32 6.78
CA ILE A 16 -11.21 7.81 5.48
C ILE A 16 -10.29 8.27 4.35
N ASN A 17 -9.88 9.55 4.33
CA ASN A 17 -8.99 10.03 3.28
C ASN A 17 -7.63 9.33 3.29
N LYS A 18 -7.10 9.02 4.50
CA LYS A 18 -5.85 8.29 4.70
C LYS A 18 -5.90 6.83 4.23
N THR A 19 -7.07 6.22 4.04
CA THR A 19 -7.10 4.87 3.45
C THR A 19 -6.57 4.88 2.02
N GLY A 20 -6.68 6.01 1.30
CA GLY A 20 -6.09 6.19 -0.02
C GLY A 20 -4.62 6.63 -0.01
N GLU A 21 -3.99 6.70 1.15
CA GLU A 21 -2.58 7.06 1.30
C GLU A 21 -1.74 5.81 1.61
N GLY A 22 -0.65 5.63 0.87
CA GLY A 22 0.41 4.69 1.21
C GLY A 22 1.25 5.26 2.33
N ARG A 23 1.72 4.40 3.24
CA ARG A 23 2.71 4.76 4.26
C ARG A 23 3.98 3.97 4.00
N SER A 24 4.95 4.64 3.42
CA SER A 24 6.32 4.12 3.32
C SER A 24 7.24 4.83 4.32
N GLY A 25 8.30 4.15 4.75
CA GLY A 25 9.30 4.67 5.69
C GLY A 25 10.08 5.89 5.16
N LEU A 26 11.01 6.40 5.98
CA LEU A 26 12.05 7.35 5.53
C LEU A 26 12.90 6.69 4.42
N GLU A 27 13.78 7.45 3.74
CA GLU A 27 14.64 7.08 2.58
C GLU A 27 14.16 7.72 1.26
N ILE A 28 14.15 6.99 0.14
CA ILE A 28 13.69 7.48 -1.18
C ILE A 28 12.16 7.53 -1.30
N TYR A 29 11.44 7.19 -0.24
CA TYR A 29 9.99 7.05 -0.26
C TYR A 29 9.33 8.24 0.42
N LYS A 30 8.25 8.76 -0.17
CA LYS A 30 7.49 9.82 0.49
C LYS A 30 6.71 9.20 1.64
N ARG A 31 6.78 9.81 2.83
CA ARG A 31 6.10 9.30 4.03
C ARG A 31 4.57 9.15 3.88
N ARG A 32 3.95 9.97 3.03
CA ARG A 32 2.53 9.90 2.68
C ARG A 32 2.34 10.31 1.22
N ASN A 33 1.92 9.35 0.42
CA ASN A 33 1.64 9.54 -1.00
C ASN A 33 0.30 8.90 -1.34
N ARG A 34 -0.29 9.33 -2.45
CA ARG A 34 -1.43 8.61 -3.01
C ARG A 34 -1.02 7.17 -3.34
N ARG A 35 -1.92 6.20 -3.19
CA ARG A 35 -1.64 4.80 -3.55
C ARG A 35 -1.51 4.58 -5.05
N ASP A 36 -2.04 5.47 -5.88
CA ASP A 36 -1.88 5.45 -7.34
C ASP A 36 -0.53 6.03 -7.82
N TYR A 37 0.34 6.44 -6.91
CA TYR A 37 1.62 7.07 -7.22
C TYR A 37 2.64 6.09 -7.83
N ARG A 38 3.74 6.62 -8.37
CA ARG A 38 4.84 5.79 -8.90
C ARG A 38 5.28 4.77 -7.85
N VAL A 39 5.45 3.53 -8.28
CA VAL A 39 5.90 2.42 -7.43
C VAL A 39 7.42 2.28 -7.53
N ILE A 40 8.09 2.13 -6.39
CA ILE A 40 9.50 1.71 -6.36
C ILE A 40 9.54 0.20 -6.10
N VAL A 41 10.14 -0.53 -7.03
CA VAL A 41 10.20 -2.00 -7.01
C VAL A 41 11.64 -2.45 -6.84
N GLN A 42 11.91 -3.37 -5.92
CA GLN A 42 13.25 -3.98 -5.82
C GLN A 42 13.55 -4.82 -7.07
N TYR A 43 14.79 -4.80 -7.56
CA TYR A 43 15.21 -5.54 -8.76
C TYR A 43 14.88 -7.03 -8.70
N SER A 44 15.16 -7.68 -7.58
CA SER A 44 14.83 -9.10 -7.35
C SER A 44 13.34 -9.39 -7.57
N THR A 45 12.48 -8.44 -7.21
CA THR A 45 11.04 -8.61 -7.35
C THR A 45 10.53 -8.19 -8.71
N TRP A 46 11.05 -7.10 -9.27
CA TRP A 46 10.78 -6.73 -10.66
C TRP A 46 11.14 -7.88 -11.61
N LYS A 47 12.29 -8.54 -11.39
CA LYS A 47 12.69 -9.74 -12.15
C LYS A 47 11.68 -10.88 -12.00
N LYS A 48 11.14 -11.11 -10.81
CA LYS A 48 10.05 -12.09 -10.62
C LYS A 48 8.80 -11.69 -11.40
N LEU A 49 8.37 -10.42 -11.33
CA LEU A 49 7.19 -9.93 -12.05
C LEU A 49 7.33 -10.04 -13.57
N MET A 50 8.53 -9.79 -14.09
CA MET A 50 8.83 -9.95 -15.51
C MET A 50 8.86 -11.42 -15.96
N ASN A 51 9.12 -12.36 -15.04
CA ASN A 51 9.33 -13.78 -15.33
C ASN A 51 8.30 -14.70 -14.65
N LEU A 52 7.17 -14.18 -14.15
CA LEU A 52 6.15 -14.99 -13.46
C LEU A 52 5.60 -16.03 -14.46
N PRO A 53 5.77 -17.35 -14.19
CA PRO A 53 5.23 -18.38 -15.07
C PRO A 53 3.70 -18.42 -14.97
N LEU A 54 3.08 -18.81 -16.08
CA LEU A 54 1.64 -19.03 -16.24
C LEU A 54 1.06 -19.80 -15.04
N LEU A 55 0.18 -19.19 -14.27
CA LEU A 55 -0.79 -19.94 -13.47
C LEU A 55 -2.12 -19.80 -14.20
N LEU A 56 -2.43 -20.79 -15.05
CA LEU A 56 -3.76 -20.91 -15.63
C LEU A 56 -4.75 -21.12 -14.49
N THR A 57 -5.89 -20.43 -14.52
CA THR A 57 -7.02 -20.88 -13.71
C THR A 57 -7.43 -22.29 -14.15
N PRO A 58 -8.05 -23.11 -13.29
CA PRO A 58 -8.56 -24.41 -13.69
C PRO A 58 -9.44 -24.32 -14.95
N GLU A 59 -10.29 -23.30 -15.05
CA GLU A 59 -11.16 -23.06 -16.20
C GLU A 59 -10.40 -22.73 -17.49
N GLU A 60 -9.25 -22.07 -17.42
CA GLU A 60 -8.40 -21.78 -18.58
C GLU A 60 -7.55 -22.99 -18.99
N TYR A 61 -7.07 -23.76 -18.02
CA TYR A 61 -6.41 -25.05 -18.27
C TYR A 61 -7.34 -25.99 -19.05
N PHE A 62 -8.62 -26.06 -18.64
CA PHE A 62 -9.66 -26.84 -19.34
C PHE A 62 -10.17 -26.22 -20.65
N LYS A 63 -9.63 -25.07 -21.09
CA LYS A 63 -9.86 -24.49 -22.42
C LYS A 63 -8.71 -24.74 -23.41
N LEU A 64 -7.55 -25.15 -22.92
CA LEU A 64 -6.43 -25.54 -23.79
C LEU A 64 -6.76 -26.82 -24.59
N ASP A 65 -6.20 -26.96 -25.79
CA ASP A 65 -6.29 -28.21 -26.54
C ASP A 65 -5.49 -29.34 -25.85
N GLU A 66 -5.79 -30.58 -26.24
CA GLU A 66 -5.25 -31.78 -25.60
C GLU A 66 -3.71 -31.86 -25.69
N ASN A 67 -3.11 -31.39 -26.78
CA ASN A 67 -1.65 -31.36 -26.95
C ASN A 67 -1.01 -30.27 -26.09
N ALA A 68 -1.67 -29.12 -25.94
CA ALA A 68 -1.22 -28.05 -25.05
C ALA A 68 -1.28 -28.47 -23.57
N ARG A 69 -2.27 -29.27 -23.16
CA ARG A 69 -2.36 -29.85 -21.80
C ARG A 69 -1.31 -30.92 -21.55
N LEU A 70 -1.02 -31.76 -22.54
CA LEU A 70 0.00 -32.84 -22.49
C LEU A 70 1.44 -32.31 -22.38
N ASN A 71 1.71 -31.08 -22.83
CA ASN A 71 3.01 -30.43 -22.64
C ASN A 71 3.13 -29.70 -21.28
N LEU A 72 2.04 -29.61 -20.52
CA LEU A 72 1.93 -28.92 -19.23
C LEU A 72 1.84 -29.92 -18.06
N VAL A 73 2.37 -31.14 -18.20
CA VAL A 73 2.26 -32.18 -17.15
C VAL A 73 2.87 -31.66 -15.84
N VAL A 74 1.99 -31.25 -14.93
CA VAL A 74 2.27 -30.99 -13.53
C VAL A 74 2.05 -32.31 -12.81
N GLU A 75 3.11 -32.93 -12.29
CA GLU A 75 2.94 -33.97 -11.28
C GLU A 75 2.44 -33.29 -9.98
N TYR A 76 1.17 -33.53 -9.65
CA TYR A 76 0.63 -33.20 -8.34
C TYR A 76 1.16 -34.19 -7.32
N THR A 77 1.99 -33.73 -6.38
CA THR A 77 2.20 -34.42 -5.11
C THR A 77 1.44 -33.70 -4.00
N GLU A 78 0.77 -34.45 -3.13
CA GLU A 78 -0.10 -34.01 -2.01
C GLU A 78 0.57 -33.14 -0.91
N LYS A 79 1.69 -32.46 -1.19
CA LYS A 79 2.30 -31.48 -0.30
C LYS A 79 2.79 -30.28 -1.10
N ASP A 80 2.40 -29.09 -0.65
CA ASP A 80 2.54 -27.78 -1.28
C ASP A 80 3.96 -27.39 -1.70
N THR A 81 4.50 -27.97 -2.78
CA THR A 81 5.62 -27.40 -3.53
C THR A 81 5.60 -27.92 -4.97
N ILE A 82 5.37 -27.03 -5.94
CA ILE A 82 5.57 -27.35 -7.36
C ILE A 82 7.07 -27.28 -7.64
N ILE A 83 7.69 -28.42 -7.94
CA ILE A 83 9.05 -28.50 -8.47
C ILE A 83 8.94 -28.85 -9.95
N TYR A 84 9.49 -27.99 -10.81
CA TYR A 84 9.59 -28.25 -12.25
C TYR A 84 10.85 -29.09 -12.53
N PRO A 85 10.74 -30.33 -13.00
CA PRO A 85 11.89 -31.06 -13.53
C PRO A 85 12.08 -30.65 -15.00
N ASP A 86 13.32 -30.26 -15.33
CA ASP A 86 13.87 -30.10 -16.69
C ASP A 86 13.26 -29.01 -17.60
N LEU A 87 13.76 -27.79 -17.37
CA LEU A 87 13.73 -26.66 -18.32
C LEU A 87 14.71 -26.86 -19.48
N LEU A 88 14.40 -27.71 -20.44
CA LEU A 88 15.10 -27.75 -21.73
C LEU A 88 14.09 -27.84 -22.87
N ASN A 89 14.01 -26.75 -23.62
CA ASN A 89 13.23 -26.54 -24.86
C ASN A 89 11.79 -26.01 -24.68
N PHE A 90 11.68 -24.73 -24.29
CA PHE A 90 10.51 -23.93 -24.67
C PHE A 90 10.91 -22.90 -25.73
N THR A 91 10.27 -22.99 -26.90
CA THR A 91 10.08 -21.85 -27.80
C THR A 91 9.39 -20.73 -27.01
N PRO A 92 9.88 -19.48 -27.08
CA PRO A 92 9.33 -18.40 -26.27
C PRO A 92 7.88 -18.16 -26.69
N VAL A 93 6.95 -18.57 -25.84
CA VAL A 93 5.58 -18.07 -25.90
C VAL A 93 5.70 -16.59 -25.57
N SER A 94 5.20 -15.74 -26.48
CA SER A 94 5.18 -14.28 -26.34
C SER A 94 4.88 -13.85 -24.89
N PRO A 95 5.55 -12.83 -24.32
CA PRO A 95 5.29 -12.38 -22.95
C PRO A 95 3.80 -12.11 -22.78
N ASN A 96 3.15 -12.92 -21.96
CA ASN A 96 1.72 -12.86 -21.75
C ASN A 96 1.44 -11.71 -20.76
N THR A 97 0.78 -10.66 -21.25
CA THR A 97 0.60 -9.36 -20.57
C THR A 97 -0.44 -9.35 -19.45
N GLU A 98 -0.98 -10.51 -19.07
CA GLU A 98 -2.17 -10.61 -18.21
C GLU A 98 -1.85 -10.66 -16.69
N TYR A 99 -0.62 -11.03 -16.30
CA TYR A 99 -0.17 -11.04 -14.89
C TYR A 99 1.03 -10.14 -14.60
N ASN A 100 1.58 -9.49 -15.64
CA ASN A 100 2.51 -8.40 -15.42
C ASN A 100 1.70 -7.22 -14.90
N ILE A 101 1.72 -6.95 -13.59
CA ILE A 101 0.99 -5.81 -13.00
C ILE A 101 1.69 -4.46 -13.29
N LEU A 102 2.91 -4.48 -13.85
CA LEU A 102 3.67 -3.26 -14.11
C LEU A 102 2.94 -2.25 -15.02
N PRO A 103 2.19 -2.66 -16.08
CA PRO A 103 1.36 -1.77 -16.89
C PRO A 103 0.15 -1.22 -16.14
N GLU A 104 -0.27 -1.83 -15.03
CA GLU A 104 -1.40 -1.33 -14.23
C GLU A 104 -1.02 -0.09 -13.44
N PHE A 105 0.29 0.15 -13.21
CA PHE A 105 0.80 1.32 -12.51
C PHE A 105 0.66 2.59 -13.35
N LEU A 106 -0.43 3.33 -13.13
CA LEU A 106 -0.78 4.52 -13.92
C LEU A 106 0.33 5.57 -13.95
N GLU A 107 1.05 5.77 -12.84
CA GLU A 107 2.16 6.73 -12.74
C GLU A 107 3.54 6.08 -12.97
N GLY A 108 3.56 4.83 -13.45
CA GLY A 108 4.73 4.02 -13.75
C GLY A 108 5.41 3.42 -12.52
N TYR A 109 6.58 2.84 -12.75
CA TYR A 109 7.46 2.33 -11.71
C TYR A 109 8.92 2.74 -11.96
N ALA A 110 9.75 2.60 -10.93
CA ALA A 110 11.19 2.64 -11.06
C ALA A 110 11.80 1.48 -10.29
N VAL A 111 12.77 0.80 -10.90
CA VAL A 111 13.43 -0.35 -10.31
C VAL A 111 14.64 0.10 -9.49
N LEU A 112 14.65 -0.27 -8.21
CA LEU A 112 15.77 -0.08 -7.31
C LEU A 112 16.65 -1.34 -7.34
N ILE A 113 17.93 -1.18 -7.69
CA ILE A 113 18.92 -2.27 -7.67
C ILE A 113 20.09 -1.90 -6.75
N THR A 114 20.65 -2.86 -6.03
CA THR A 114 21.87 -2.62 -5.25
C THR A 114 23.12 -2.59 -6.16
N PRO A 115 24.23 -1.94 -5.75
CA PRO A 115 25.46 -1.92 -6.54
C PRO A 115 26.00 -3.34 -6.78
N LYS A 116 25.93 -4.20 -5.76
CA LYS A 116 26.35 -5.60 -5.86
C LYS A 116 25.54 -6.38 -6.90
N GLU A 117 24.22 -6.17 -6.97
CA GLU A 117 23.38 -6.80 -7.99
C GLU A 117 23.64 -6.25 -9.40
N TYR A 118 23.89 -4.94 -9.52
CA TYR A 118 24.14 -4.29 -10.81
C TYR A 118 25.49 -4.68 -11.42
N PHE A 119 26.58 -4.59 -10.64
CA PHE A 119 27.93 -4.84 -11.11
C PHE A 119 28.36 -6.32 -10.98
N GLY A 120 27.85 -7.04 -9.97
CA GLY A 120 28.32 -8.38 -9.65
C GLY A 120 29.85 -8.43 -9.46
N SER A 121 30.50 -9.46 -10.00
CA SER A 121 31.96 -9.56 -10.05
C SER A 121 32.60 -8.78 -11.20
N SER A 122 31.82 -8.04 -11.99
CA SER A 122 32.26 -7.40 -13.24
C SER A 122 32.62 -5.93 -13.10
N TYR A 123 32.58 -5.37 -11.87
CA TYR A 123 32.89 -3.96 -11.62
C TYR A 123 34.22 -3.54 -12.28
N PRO A 124 34.28 -2.40 -13.01
CA PRO A 124 33.26 -1.34 -13.12
C PRO A 124 32.19 -1.58 -14.20
N SER A 125 32.19 -2.73 -14.86
CA SER A 125 31.22 -3.08 -15.91
C SER A 125 29.94 -3.68 -15.32
N ARG A 126 28.83 -3.50 -16.05
CA ARG A 126 27.55 -4.16 -15.80
C ARG A 126 27.74 -5.68 -15.67
N SER A 127 27.06 -6.30 -14.70
CA SER A 127 27.07 -7.77 -14.54
C SER A 127 26.51 -8.47 -15.78
N THR A 128 27.17 -9.55 -16.22
CA THR A 128 26.71 -10.42 -17.31
C THR A 128 25.44 -11.20 -16.96
N THR A 129 25.06 -11.27 -15.67
CA THR A 129 23.84 -11.93 -15.19
C THR A 129 22.67 -10.96 -15.01
N LEU A 130 22.87 -9.67 -15.31
CA LEU A 130 21.83 -8.65 -15.19
C LEU A 130 20.84 -8.79 -16.35
N ASP A 131 19.54 -8.77 -16.04
CA ASP A 131 18.47 -8.91 -17.03
C ASP A 131 18.57 -7.84 -18.13
N ASP A 132 18.51 -8.23 -19.40
CA ASP A 132 18.68 -7.32 -20.55
C ASP A 132 17.61 -6.22 -20.61
N ASN A 133 16.44 -6.44 -19.99
CA ASN A 133 15.38 -5.43 -19.91
C ASN A 133 15.63 -4.37 -18.82
N PHE A 134 16.63 -4.59 -17.96
CA PHE A 134 17.06 -3.56 -17.02
C PHE A 134 18.01 -2.59 -17.72
N ILE A 135 17.51 -1.37 -17.96
CA ILE A 135 18.28 -0.28 -18.56
C ILE A 135 18.49 0.79 -17.49
N LEU A 136 19.76 1.02 -17.15
CA LEU A 136 20.13 2.04 -16.16
C LEU A 136 19.64 3.44 -16.60
N GLY A 137 19.08 4.17 -15.63
CA GLY A 137 18.51 5.50 -15.84
C GLY A 137 17.25 5.54 -16.69
N THR A 138 16.70 4.38 -17.08
CA THR A 138 15.43 4.27 -17.81
C THR A 138 14.46 3.38 -17.06
N THR A 139 14.80 2.10 -16.86
CA THR A 139 13.99 1.14 -16.09
C THR A 139 14.23 1.31 -14.58
N GLY A 140 15.48 1.60 -14.19
CA GLY A 140 15.87 1.66 -12.79
C GLY A 140 17.18 2.37 -12.53
N PHE A 141 17.56 2.45 -11.26
CA PHE A 141 18.74 3.16 -10.76
C PHE A 141 19.42 2.34 -9.67
N VAL A 142 20.73 2.58 -9.49
CA VAL A 142 21.53 1.93 -8.44
C VAL A 142 21.36 2.67 -7.12
N TYR A 143 20.97 1.96 -6.06
CA TYR A 143 20.72 2.54 -4.74
C TYR A 143 21.79 2.14 -3.73
N TYR A 144 22.50 3.14 -3.21
CA TYR A 144 23.55 2.98 -2.22
C TYR A 144 23.00 3.28 -0.83
N SER A 145 22.98 2.25 0.03
CA SER A 145 22.45 2.37 1.39
C SER A 145 23.54 2.39 2.46
N THR A 146 24.72 1.84 2.13
CA THR A 146 25.86 1.73 3.07
C THR A 146 27.15 2.29 2.49
N ILE A 147 28.06 2.72 3.37
CA ILE A 147 29.40 3.17 2.99
C ILE A 147 30.24 2.05 2.37
N ASP A 148 30.05 0.80 2.80
CA ASP A 148 30.79 -0.35 2.26
C ASP A 148 30.39 -0.64 0.81
N GLU A 149 29.09 -0.58 0.49
CA GLU A 149 28.63 -0.66 -0.89
C GLU A 149 29.25 0.44 -1.76
N TYR A 150 29.29 1.67 -1.25
CA TYR A 150 29.84 2.82 -1.97
C TYR A 150 31.33 2.67 -2.25
N ASN A 151 32.11 2.25 -1.25
CA ASN A 151 33.57 2.09 -1.39
C ASN A 151 33.95 0.94 -2.32
N ASN A 152 33.16 -0.14 -2.34
CA ASN A 152 33.41 -1.29 -3.20
C ASN A 152 32.93 -1.10 -4.65
N TYR A 153 31.93 -0.23 -4.86
CA TYR A 153 31.29 -0.02 -6.16
C TYR A 153 31.04 1.47 -6.41
N LEU A 154 32.07 2.28 -6.62
CA LEU A 154 31.88 3.72 -6.83
C LEU A 154 30.96 3.99 -8.04
N PRO A 155 30.03 4.97 -7.94
CA PRO A 155 29.32 5.47 -9.12
C PRO A 155 30.32 5.88 -10.20
N LEU A 156 30.01 5.57 -11.47
CA LEU A 156 30.90 5.90 -12.58
C LEU A 156 30.88 7.42 -12.84
N ASN A 157 31.95 7.95 -13.40
CA ASN A 157 32.15 9.41 -13.55
C ASN A 157 31.06 10.08 -14.42
N ASP A 158 30.46 9.34 -15.33
CA ASP A 158 29.40 9.80 -16.23
C ASP A 158 28.00 9.65 -15.63
N TRP A 159 27.84 8.89 -14.54
CA TRP A 159 26.56 8.67 -13.88
C TRP A 159 26.03 9.95 -13.21
N LYS A 160 24.70 10.09 -13.21
CA LYS A 160 24.00 11.22 -12.61
C LYS A 160 23.17 10.79 -11.41
N GLU A 161 23.06 11.67 -10.41
CA GLU A 161 22.15 11.44 -9.30
C GLU A 161 20.69 11.50 -9.77
N VAL A 162 19.82 10.76 -9.08
CA VAL A 162 18.40 10.75 -9.43
C VAL A 162 17.68 12.03 -9.01
N TYR A 163 16.89 12.59 -9.93
CA TYR A 163 15.95 13.68 -9.74
C TYR A 163 14.53 13.25 -10.14
N GLU A 164 13.54 13.70 -9.37
CA GLU A 164 12.13 13.57 -9.71
C GLU A 164 11.74 14.70 -10.67
N LEU A 165 11.25 14.38 -11.87
CA LEU A 165 10.83 15.37 -12.87
C LEU A 165 9.34 15.70 -12.77
N SER A 166 8.52 14.71 -12.38
CA SER A 166 7.09 14.88 -12.15
C SER A 166 6.58 13.96 -11.05
N THR A 167 5.64 14.48 -10.26
CA THR A 167 4.87 13.71 -9.28
C THR A 167 3.57 13.12 -9.88
N ILE A 168 3.22 13.49 -11.11
CA ILE A 168 1.97 13.05 -11.77
C ILE A 168 2.34 12.27 -13.03
N GLY A 169 3.25 11.30 -12.84
CA GLY A 169 3.72 10.27 -13.78
C GLY A 169 3.32 10.40 -15.25
N ASN A 170 2.67 9.36 -15.79
CA ASN A 170 2.34 9.24 -17.22
C ASN A 170 1.14 10.11 -17.64
N GLN A 171 0.50 10.82 -16.70
CA GLN A 171 -0.65 11.69 -16.99
C GLN A 171 -0.24 13.02 -17.62
N THR A 172 1.00 13.44 -17.36
CA THR A 172 1.63 14.50 -18.14
C THR A 172 2.21 13.85 -19.39
N ASN A 173 2.01 14.39 -20.60
CA ASN A 173 2.63 13.91 -21.85
C ASN A 173 4.19 13.98 -21.83
N MET A 174 4.81 14.05 -20.66
CA MET A 174 6.24 13.99 -20.47
C MET A 174 6.71 12.54 -20.62
N PRO A 175 7.66 12.27 -21.53
CA PRO A 175 8.13 10.91 -21.81
C PRO A 175 8.92 10.30 -20.65
N LYS A 176 9.36 11.11 -19.68
CA LYS A 176 10.15 10.68 -18.53
C LYS A 176 9.72 11.42 -17.27
N THR A 177 9.54 10.70 -16.17
CA THR A 177 8.98 11.25 -14.93
C THR A 177 10.02 11.37 -13.81
N TRP A 178 11.23 10.86 -14.07
CA TRP A 178 12.43 10.97 -13.24
C TRP A 178 13.69 10.86 -14.13
N TYR A 179 14.86 11.25 -13.63
CA TYR A 179 16.13 11.22 -14.36
C TYR A 179 17.25 10.76 -13.44
N GLY A 180 18.31 10.16 -13.97
CA GLY A 180 19.54 9.81 -13.23
C GLY A 180 19.77 8.31 -13.13
N ASP A 181 20.96 7.93 -12.69
CA ASP A 181 21.48 6.56 -12.72
C ASP A 181 21.64 5.97 -11.32
N TYR A 182 21.87 6.82 -10.31
CA TYR A 182 22.11 6.35 -8.95
C TYR A 182 21.56 7.27 -7.87
N VAL A 183 21.42 6.70 -6.69
CA VAL A 183 20.94 7.37 -5.48
C VAL A 183 21.83 7.02 -4.31
N LEU A 184 22.23 8.03 -3.55
CA LEU A 184 22.93 7.87 -2.29
C LEU A 184 21.97 8.10 -1.13
N ASN A 185 21.95 7.18 -0.17
CA ASN A 185 21.26 7.36 1.10
C ASN A 185 22.09 6.77 2.25
N ILE A 186 23.35 7.16 2.29
CA ILE A 186 24.36 6.64 3.21
C ILE A 186 24.35 7.52 4.46
N LYS A 187 23.70 7.01 5.51
CA LYS A 187 23.55 7.73 6.80
C LYS A 187 24.59 7.32 7.83
N ASN A 188 25.24 6.18 7.64
CA ASN A 188 26.17 5.54 8.57
C ASN A 188 27.62 6.00 8.44
N SER A 189 27.84 7.25 8.01
CA SER A 189 29.17 7.87 7.86
C SER A 189 29.23 9.23 8.55
N SER A 190 30.43 9.65 8.98
CA SER A 190 30.67 10.98 9.56
C SER A 190 30.30 12.11 8.59
N ASN A 191 30.51 11.88 7.30
CA ASN A 191 30.02 12.71 6.22
C ASN A 191 28.92 11.95 5.48
N GLN A 192 27.66 12.19 5.86
CA GLN A 192 26.50 11.55 5.22
C GLN A 192 26.44 11.92 3.74
N ARG A 193 26.18 10.93 2.89
CA ARG A 193 26.01 11.13 1.45
C ARG A 193 24.58 10.80 1.09
N ILE A 194 23.78 11.85 0.87
CA ILE A 194 22.34 11.75 0.70
C ILE A 194 21.98 12.53 -0.57
N SER A 195 21.44 11.83 -1.56
CA SER A 195 20.94 12.42 -2.80
C SER A 195 19.71 13.29 -2.55
N PRO A 196 19.42 14.28 -3.43
CA PRO A 196 18.30 15.21 -3.28
C PRO A 196 16.99 14.50 -2.95
N ILE A 197 16.64 13.42 -3.68
CA ILE A 197 15.40 12.66 -3.50
C ILE A 197 15.23 11.99 -2.13
N CYS A 198 16.31 11.82 -1.37
CA CYS A 198 16.30 11.23 -0.03
C CYS A 198 16.29 12.28 1.09
N LYS A 199 16.48 13.56 0.75
CA LYS A 199 16.52 14.66 1.71
C LYS A 199 15.10 15.10 2.05
N ASN A 200 14.91 15.53 3.30
CA ASN A 200 13.72 16.28 3.67
C ASN A 200 13.70 17.61 2.90
N ARG A 201 12.51 18.10 2.54
CA ARG A 201 12.34 19.36 1.80
C ARG A 201 13.12 20.54 2.40
N ASN A 202 13.21 20.62 3.72
CA ASN A 202 13.89 21.71 4.43
C ASN A 202 15.43 21.59 4.42
N SER A 203 15.98 20.44 4.01
CA SER A 203 17.42 20.14 4.01
C SER A 203 18.03 20.11 2.61
N GLN A 204 17.22 20.39 1.58
CA GLN A 204 17.66 20.38 0.19
C GLN A 204 18.33 21.71 -0.17
N ASN A 205 19.35 21.63 -1.02
CA ASN A 205 19.92 22.80 -1.67
C ASN A 205 19.05 23.18 -2.87
N ILE A 206 18.09 24.08 -2.65
CA ILE A 206 17.11 24.49 -3.68
C ILE A 206 17.82 25.18 -4.86
N GLU A 207 18.91 25.91 -4.61
CA GLU A 207 19.66 26.60 -5.65
C GLU A 207 20.36 25.61 -6.59
N GLU A 208 21.06 24.61 -6.04
CA GLU A 208 21.67 23.54 -6.85
C GLU A 208 20.63 22.76 -7.67
N ILE A 209 19.47 22.46 -7.06
CA ILE A 209 18.37 21.81 -7.76
C ILE A 209 17.88 22.72 -8.90
N GLN A 210 17.66 24.00 -8.65
CA GLN A 210 17.18 24.91 -9.69
C GLN A 210 18.18 25.06 -10.84
N ILE A 211 19.48 25.19 -10.54
CA ILE A 211 20.54 25.24 -11.55
C ILE A 211 20.51 23.98 -12.43
N PHE A 212 20.32 22.80 -11.83
CA PHE A 212 20.17 21.56 -12.59
C PHE A 212 18.95 21.59 -13.50
N PHE A 213 17.77 21.97 -12.99
CA PHE A 213 16.56 22.03 -13.80
C PHE A 213 16.66 23.07 -14.92
N ASP A 214 17.22 24.25 -14.66
CA ASP A 214 17.41 25.28 -15.68
C ASP A 214 18.36 24.82 -16.80
N ALA A 215 19.39 24.05 -16.45
CA ALA A 215 20.38 23.56 -17.41
C ALA A 215 19.90 22.36 -18.23
N TYR A 216 19.17 21.43 -17.64
CA TYR A 216 18.83 20.14 -18.25
C TYR A 216 17.34 19.96 -18.61
N PHE A 217 16.45 20.71 -17.95
CA PHE A 217 14.99 20.61 -18.11
C PHE A 217 14.31 21.99 -18.03
N PRO A 218 14.70 22.98 -18.87
CA PRO A 218 14.20 24.35 -18.79
C PRO A 218 12.68 24.47 -19.04
N GLU A 219 12.06 23.43 -19.62
CA GLU A 219 10.61 23.33 -19.80
C GLU A 219 9.85 23.10 -18.49
N ILE A 220 10.51 22.63 -17.42
CA ILE A 220 9.90 22.39 -16.12
C ILE A 220 9.86 23.70 -15.32
N LEU A 221 8.77 24.45 -15.49
CA LEU A 221 8.56 25.74 -14.82
C LEU A 221 8.51 25.67 -13.29
N LYS A 222 8.15 24.51 -12.73
CA LYS A 222 8.04 24.31 -11.28
C LYS A 222 8.61 22.95 -10.88
N CYS A 223 9.83 22.98 -10.34
CA CYS A 223 10.55 21.82 -9.87
C CYS A 223 9.76 21.07 -8.77
N PRO A 224 9.66 19.73 -8.83
CA PRO A 224 9.11 18.93 -7.75
C PRO A 224 9.94 19.09 -6.47
N ALA A 225 9.33 18.83 -5.32
CA ALA A 225 9.95 19.02 -4.00
C ALA A 225 11.12 18.04 -3.70
N GLN A 226 11.57 17.23 -4.66
CA GLN A 226 12.66 16.25 -4.56
C GLN A 226 12.63 15.42 -3.26
N ALA A 227 11.48 15.08 -2.70
CA ALA A 227 11.37 14.52 -1.35
C ALA A 227 10.93 13.06 -1.35
N GLY A 228 11.34 12.30 -2.36
CA GLY A 228 11.02 10.90 -2.57
C GLY A 228 10.53 10.64 -4.00
N LEU A 229 10.79 9.44 -4.52
CA LEU A 229 10.55 9.08 -5.91
C LEU A 229 9.25 8.29 -6.12
N GLY A 230 8.78 7.60 -5.09
CA GLY A 230 7.64 6.70 -5.19
C GLY A 230 7.14 6.18 -3.85
N ASN A 231 6.12 5.32 -3.89
CA ASN A 231 5.77 4.45 -2.78
C ASN A 231 6.77 3.28 -2.74
N TYR A 232 7.25 2.92 -1.55
CA TYR A 232 7.91 1.64 -1.39
C TYR A 232 6.84 0.55 -1.51
N ASP A 233 7.12 -0.49 -2.29
CA ASP A 233 6.31 -1.70 -2.37
C ASP A 233 5.04 -1.61 -3.24
N TYR A 234 4.42 -2.75 -3.53
CA TYR A 234 3.23 -2.96 -4.42
C TYR A 234 1.94 -2.37 -3.85
N ASP A 235 2.02 -1.28 -3.12
CA ASP A 235 0.91 -0.62 -2.45
C ASP A 235 0.00 0.15 -3.42
N TYR A 236 -0.05 -0.31 -4.67
CA TYR A 236 -0.75 0.32 -5.77
C TYR A 236 -2.24 0.05 -5.71
N ALA A 237 -3.01 1.11 -5.92
CA ALA A 237 -4.43 1.06 -6.23
C ALA A 237 -4.77 2.23 -7.13
N SER A 238 -5.51 1.97 -8.21
CA SER A 238 -5.95 3.05 -9.10
C SER A 238 -6.83 4.07 -8.37
N PRO A 239 -6.96 5.32 -8.86
CA PRO A 239 -7.84 6.32 -8.27
C PRO A 239 -9.28 5.81 -8.08
N GLU A 240 -9.76 5.01 -9.03
CA GLU A 240 -11.09 4.40 -8.98
C GLU A 240 -11.19 3.40 -7.82
N ILE A 241 -10.24 2.47 -7.73
CA ILE A 241 -10.20 1.46 -6.66
C ILE A 241 -10.07 2.14 -5.29
N ILE A 242 -9.22 3.16 -5.14
CA ILE A 242 -9.09 3.95 -3.90
C ILE A 242 -10.45 4.55 -3.51
N ASN A 243 -11.20 5.09 -4.48
CA ASN A 243 -12.51 5.66 -4.19
C ASN A 243 -13.51 4.57 -3.76
N LEU A 244 -13.49 3.39 -4.37
CA LEU A 244 -14.31 2.25 -3.94
C LEU A 244 -13.96 1.78 -2.52
N VAL A 245 -12.67 1.67 -2.20
CA VAL A 245 -12.16 1.38 -0.85
C VAL A 245 -12.70 2.40 0.15
N LYS A 246 -12.52 3.69 -0.12
CA LYS A 246 -13.03 4.77 0.76
C LYS A 246 -14.54 4.66 0.98
N MET A 247 -15.31 4.25 -0.04
CA MET A 247 -16.76 4.05 0.09
C MET A 247 -17.09 2.85 0.99
N GLN A 248 -16.45 1.71 0.79
CA GLN A 248 -16.69 0.51 1.61
C GLN A 248 -16.27 0.74 3.06
N MET A 249 -15.07 1.30 3.28
CA MET A 249 -14.57 1.60 4.63
C MET A 249 -15.45 2.62 5.35
N LEU A 250 -15.93 3.65 4.65
CA LEU A 250 -16.88 4.59 5.26
C LEU A 250 -18.20 3.90 5.61
N PHE A 251 -18.72 3.03 4.75
CA PHE A 251 -19.94 2.29 5.04
C PHE A 251 -19.79 1.41 6.28
N LEU A 252 -18.68 0.66 6.38
CA LEU A 252 -18.41 -0.17 7.55
C LEU A 252 -18.33 0.68 8.82
N ALA A 253 -17.62 1.82 8.79
CA ALA A 253 -17.55 2.73 9.95
C ALA A 253 -18.93 3.25 10.36
N LEU A 254 -19.73 3.77 9.42
CA LEU A 254 -21.05 4.33 9.74
C LEU A 254 -22.11 3.29 10.09
N SER A 255 -21.80 2.00 9.90
CA SER A 255 -22.69 0.89 10.26
C SER A 255 -22.39 0.33 11.65
N SER A 256 -21.35 0.81 12.35
CA SER A 256 -21.10 0.39 13.73
C SER A 256 -22.12 0.97 14.71
N LYS A 257 -22.22 0.32 15.86
CA LYS A 257 -23.03 0.74 17.00
C LYS A 257 -22.22 0.59 18.28
N GLU A 258 -22.56 1.38 19.28
CA GLU A 258 -22.06 1.18 20.64
C GLU A 258 -22.63 -0.12 21.25
N GLU A 259 -22.04 -0.57 22.36
CA GLU A 259 -22.48 -1.78 23.08
C GLU A 259 -23.94 -1.71 23.55
N ASP A 260 -24.40 -0.51 23.90
CA ASP A 260 -25.79 -0.22 24.29
C ASP A 260 -26.75 -0.05 23.10
N GLY A 261 -26.24 -0.21 21.87
CA GLY A 261 -27.02 -0.13 20.64
C GLY A 261 -27.13 1.27 20.04
N ILE A 262 -26.52 2.30 20.65
CA ILE A 262 -26.48 3.65 20.08
C ILE A 262 -25.84 3.62 18.69
N SER A 263 -26.52 4.22 17.71
CA SER A 263 -26.03 4.30 16.33
C SER A 263 -24.86 5.28 16.16
N PHE A 264 -24.10 5.16 15.07
CA PHE A 264 -22.95 6.03 14.80
C PHE A 264 -23.33 7.52 14.79
N GLU A 265 -24.45 7.89 14.17
CA GLU A 265 -24.89 9.29 14.11
C GLU A 265 -25.38 9.82 15.46
N GLU A 266 -26.02 8.97 16.27
CA GLU A 266 -26.41 9.33 17.63
C GLU A 266 -25.17 9.51 18.51
N TYR A 267 -24.16 8.64 18.37
CA TYR A 267 -22.88 8.81 19.05
C TYR A 267 -22.23 10.16 18.70
N ILE A 268 -22.18 10.52 17.41
CA ILE A 268 -21.65 11.83 16.98
C ILE A 268 -22.42 12.98 17.66
N LYS A 269 -23.76 12.93 17.62
CA LYS A 269 -24.62 14.01 18.16
C LYS A 269 -24.41 14.14 19.68
N ASN A 270 -24.43 13.02 20.40
CA ASN A 270 -24.29 12.96 21.85
C ASN A 270 -22.89 13.40 22.33
N ASN A 271 -21.86 13.18 21.51
CA ASN A 271 -20.47 13.52 21.83
C ASN A 271 -19.94 14.72 21.05
N SER A 272 -20.83 15.54 20.47
CA SER A 272 -20.44 16.62 19.56
C SER A 272 -19.42 17.61 20.14
N THR A 273 -19.52 17.92 21.43
CA THR A 273 -18.56 18.79 22.14
C THR A 273 -17.16 18.18 22.21
N SER A 274 -17.04 16.91 22.63
CA SER A 274 -15.74 16.22 22.78
C SER A 274 -15.12 15.85 21.43
N LEU A 275 -15.95 15.64 20.40
CA LEU A 275 -15.51 15.35 19.03
C LEU A 275 -15.11 16.59 18.23
N SER A 276 -15.43 17.79 18.73
CA SER A 276 -15.17 19.05 18.03
C SER A 276 -13.69 19.26 17.74
N HIS A 277 -13.40 19.79 16.55
CA HIS A 277 -12.04 20.04 16.10
C HIS A 277 -11.95 21.33 15.27
N VAL A 278 -10.82 22.02 15.33
CA VAL A 278 -10.60 23.28 14.58
C VAL A 278 -10.79 23.10 13.06
N GLY A 279 -10.45 21.91 12.55
CA GLY A 279 -10.61 21.51 11.14
C GLY A 279 -12.03 21.12 10.71
N ASP A 280 -13.01 21.19 11.60
CA ASP A 280 -14.41 20.89 11.26
C ASP A 280 -14.99 21.93 10.31
N SER A 281 -15.62 21.45 9.23
CA SER A 281 -16.28 22.31 8.23
C SER A 281 -17.44 23.09 8.85
N ALA A 282 -17.65 24.34 8.43
CA ALA A 282 -18.78 25.16 8.85
C ALA A 282 -20.14 24.47 8.63
N ILE A 283 -20.26 23.71 7.54
CA ILE A 283 -21.45 22.91 7.22
C ILE A 283 -21.72 21.87 8.32
N TYR A 284 -20.73 21.06 8.69
CA TYR A 284 -20.85 20.09 9.78
C TYR A 284 -21.26 20.74 11.11
N LYS A 285 -20.61 21.86 11.48
CA LYS A 285 -20.93 22.60 12.71
C LYS A 285 -22.38 23.07 12.73
N ARG A 286 -22.89 23.59 11.60
CA ARG A 286 -24.29 23.99 11.46
C ARG A 286 -25.25 22.81 11.56
N TYR A 287 -24.90 21.67 10.96
CA TYR A 287 -25.72 20.46 11.05
C TYR A 287 -25.81 19.94 12.47
N LEU A 288 -24.70 19.91 13.21
CA LEU A 288 -24.70 19.45 14.60
C LEU A 288 -25.62 20.26 15.52
N THR A 289 -25.84 21.54 15.26
CA THR A 289 -26.77 22.39 16.02
C THR A 289 -28.22 22.25 15.54
N SER A 290 -28.48 21.55 14.44
CA SER A 290 -29.82 21.32 13.93
C SER A 290 -30.53 20.22 14.73
N ASP A 291 -31.81 20.44 15.01
CA ASP A 291 -32.71 19.40 15.54
C ASP A 291 -32.96 18.30 14.48
N GLU A 292 -32.86 18.64 13.20
CA GLU A 292 -33.04 17.73 12.06
C GLU A 292 -31.77 16.90 11.73
N TYR A 293 -30.68 17.05 12.51
CA TYR A 293 -29.39 16.40 12.22
C TYR A 293 -29.52 14.90 11.94
N LEU A 294 -30.21 14.18 12.82
CA LEU A 294 -30.32 12.72 12.76
C LEU A 294 -31.12 12.29 11.52
N ASP A 295 -32.22 12.98 11.22
CA ASP A 295 -33.06 12.65 10.08
C ASP A 295 -32.35 12.94 8.74
N ASP A 296 -31.69 14.09 8.64
CA ASP A 296 -30.88 14.45 7.48
C ASP A 296 -29.70 13.50 7.28
N PHE A 297 -29.03 13.13 8.37
CA PHE A 297 -27.97 12.13 8.35
C PHE A 297 -28.51 10.81 7.82
N ARG A 298 -29.57 10.26 8.42
CA ARG A 298 -30.16 8.95 8.08
C ARG A 298 -30.63 8.90 6.64
N LYS A 299 -31.26 9.97 6.15
CA LYS A 299 -31.65 10.12 4.74
C LYS A 299 -30.42 10.13 3.82
N THR A 300 -29.40 10.90 4.16
CA THR A 300 -28.15 10.98 3.38
C THR A 300 -27.39 9.66 3.39
N PHE A 301 -27.36 8.98 4.53
CA PHE A 301 -26.72 7.68 4.71
C PHE A 301 -27.45 6.59 3.94
N THR A 302 -28.78 6.60 3.91
CA THR A 302 -29.59 5.70 3.07
C THR A 302 -29.23 5.87 1.59
N ASN A 303 -29.13 7.11 1.11
CA ASN A 303 -28.70 7.40 -0.26
C ASN A 303 -27.26 6.94 -0.53
N PHE A 304 -26.37 7.08 0.46
CA PHE A 304 -24.99 6.59 0.37
C PHE A 304 -24.93 5.06 0.31
N LYS A 305 -25.71 4.36 1.16
CA LYS A 305 -25.85 2.90 1.15
C LYS A 305 -26.30 2.39 -0.21
N LEU A 306 -27.34 3.01 -0.81
CA LEU A 306 -27.80 2.69 -2.16
C LEU A 306 -26.72 2.91 -3.23
N LYS A 307 -25.87 3.94 -3.08
CA LYS A 307 -24.72 4.15 -3.97
C LYS A 307 -23.66 3.05 -3.80
N CYS A 308 -23.39 2.58 -2.58
CA CYS A 308 -22.48 1.48 -2.31
C CYS A 308 -23.01 0.15 -2.87
N GLN A 309 -24.31 -0.13 -2.73
CA GLN A 309 -24.95 -1.33 -3.29
C GLN A 309 -24.84 -1.37 -4.82
N ARG A 310 -25.15 -0.26 -5.50
CA ARG A 310 -25.02 -0.16 -6.96
C ARG A 310 -23.59 -0.35 -7.47
N LYS A 311 -22.59 -0.10 -6.62
CA LYS A 311 -21.18 -0.33 -6.91
C LYS A 311 -20.69 -1.71 -6.47
N GLY A 312 -21.59 -2.58 -6.01
CA GLY A 312 -21.26 -3.93 -5.56
C GLY A 312 -20.37 -3.96 -4.32
N LEU A 313 -20.45 -2.96 -3.43
CA LEU A 313 -19.61 -2.84 -2.23
C LEU A 313 -20.23 -3.44 -0.96
N LEU A 314 -21.51 -3.81 -1.02
CA LEU A 314 -22.29 -4.34 0.12
C LEU A 314 -22.77 -5.78 -0.12
N ASN A 315 -21.92 -6.62 -0.71
CA ASN A 315 -22.14 -8.06 -0.70
C ASN A 315 -21.81 -8.57 0.72
N TYR A 316 -22.86 -8.80 1.52
CA TYR A 316 -22.72 -9.18 2.93
C TYR A 316 -22.10 -10.57 3.12
N GLU A 317 -22.29 -11.49 2.19
CA GLU A 317 -21.62 -12.81 2.21
C GLU A 317 -20.10 -12.62 2.06
N LYS A 318 -19.67 -11.83 1.07
CA LYS A 318 -18.25 -11.50 0.89
C LYS A 318 -17.67 -10.75 2.09
N LEU A 319 -18.42 -9.81 2.67
CA LEU A 319 -17.97 -9.10 3.87
C LEU A 319 -17.82 -10.03 5.08
N PHE A 320 -18.69 -11.03 5.20
CA PHE A 320 -18.62 -12.07 6.23
C PHE A 320 -17.44 -13.02 5.99
N GLU A 321 -17.22 -13.48 4.76
CA GLU A 321 -16.10 -14.34 4.37
C GLU A 321 -14.75 -13.75 4.75
N ILE A 322 -14.59 -12.43 4.62
CA ILE A 322 -13.37 -11.71 4.98
C ILE A 322 -13.31 -11.29 6.46
N GLY A 323 -14.30 -11.68 7.26
CA GLY A 323 -14.39 -11.32 8.68
C GLY A 323 -14.62 -9.83 8.95
N ALA A 324 -15.14 -9.06 8.00
CA ALA A 324 -15.43 -7.63 8.19
C ALA A 324 -16.89 -7.35 8.60
N TRP A 325 -17.74 -8.37 8.63
CA TRP A 325 -19.15 -8.26 8.95
C TRP A 325 -19.68 -9.47 9.71
N ASP A 326 -20.48 -9.23 10.74
CA ASP A 326 -21.26 -10.25 11.43
C ASP A 326 -22.68 -10.28 10.87
N ILE A 327 -23.07 -11.39 10.25
CA ILE A 327 -24.40 -11.58 9.68
C ILE A 327 -25.47 -11.65 10.78
N ILE A 328 -25.16 -12.23 11.94
CA ILE A 328 -26.12 -12.46 13.02
C ILE A 328 -26.52 -11.14 13.65
N ASN A 329 -25.53 -10.33 14.02
CA ASN A 329 -25.78 -9.05 14.68
C ASN A 329 -25.92 -7.89 13.68
N ASN A 330 -25.62 -8.12 12.40
CA ASN A 330 -25.67 -7.13 11.31
C ASN A 330 -24.81 -5.89 11.62
N LEU A 331 -23.56 -6.13 12.00
CA LEU A 331 -22.59 -5.12 12.42
C LEU A 331 -21.20 -5.38 11.83
N PRO A 332 -20.37 -4.33 11.63
CA PRO A 332 -18.96 -4.50 11.31
C PRO A 332 -18.21 -5.12 12.48
N ILE A 333 -17.30 -6.04 12.19
CA ILE A 333 -16.43 -6.70 13.18
C ILE A 333 -14.96 -6.59 12.75
N CYS A 334 -14.07 -6.79 13.71
CA CYS A 334 -12.64 -6.88 13.46
C CYS A 334 -12.29 -8.21 12.75
N PRO A 335 -11.58 -8.18 11.62
CA PRO A 335 -11.24 -9.39 10.85
C PRO A 335 -10.48 -10.48 11.60
N LEU A 336 -9.68 -10.12 12.60
CA LEU A 336 -8.87 -11.09 13.32
C LEU A 336 -9.59 -11.64 14.57
N CYS A 337 -10.17 -10.77 15.39
CA CYS A 337 -10.75 -11.19 16.68
C CYS A 337 -12.27 -11.38 16.65
N GLY A 338 -12.95 -11.01 15.57
CA GLY A 338 -14.40 -11.15 15.40
C GLY A 338 -15.26 -10.27 16.31
N LYS A 339 -14.64 -9.41 17.14
CA LYS A 339 -15.37 -8.49 18.01
C LYS A 339 -15.99 -7.33 17.20
N PRO A 340 -17.17 -6.82 17.61
CA PRO A 340 -17.76 -5.61 17.02
C PRO A 340 -16.79 -4.44 17.02
N ILE A 341 -16.87 -3.62 15.98
CA ILE A 341 -16.23 -2.31 15.93
C ILE A 341 -17.24 -1.30 16.48
N HIS A 342 -16.79 -0.40 17.35
CA HIS A 342 -17.65 0.60 17.99
C HIS A 342 -17.32 2.03 17.52
N PRO A 343 -18.32 2.95 17.47
CA PRO A 343 -18.10 4.35 17.08
C PRO A 343 -17.01 5.06 17.89
N HIS A 344 -16.96 4.90 19.22
CA HIS A 344 -15.98 5.58 20.07
C HIS A 344 -14.52 5.30 19.69
N GLU A 345 -14.21 4.08 19.26
CA GLU A 345 -12.84 3.66 18.93
C GLU A 345 -12.26 4.38 17.69
N PHE A 346 -13.13 4.96 16.85
CA PHE A 346 -12.70 5.85 15.75
C PHE A 346 -12.17 7.20 16.23
N PHE A 347 -12.35 7.53 17.51
CA PHE A 347 -11.94 8.81 18.08
C PHE A 347 -10.89 8.67 19.18
N GLU A 348 -10.74 7.47 19.74
CA GLU A 348 -9.77 7.16 20.78
C GLU A 348 -8.32 7.07 20.29
N GLU A 349 -7.42 7.42 21.22
CA GLU A 349 -5.97 7.26 21.15
C GLU A 349 -5.59 6.20 22.19
N ILE A 350 -4.65 5.31 21.84
CA ILE A 350 -4.20 4.28 22.78
C ILE A 350 -3.14 4.89 23.68
N GLU A 351 -3.34 4.83 25.00
CA GLU A 351 -2.32 5.20 25.97
C GLU A 351 -1.10 4.29 25.83
N GLN A 352 0.08 4.90 25.69
CA GLN A 352 1.33 4.15 25.66
C GLN A 352 1.67 3.66 27.07
N THR A 353 2.14 2.42 27.18
CA THR A 353 2.63 1.87 28.45
C THR A 353 3.75 2.76 29.00
N GLU A 354 3.67 3.07 30.29
CA GLU A 354 4.70 3.85 30.97
C GLU A 354 6.10 3.21 30.79
N GLY A 355 7.09 4.01 30.40
CA GLY A 355 8.45 3.54 30.09
C GLY A 355 8.65 2.96 28.69
N ARG A 356 7.58 2.85 27.87
CA ARG A 356 7.63 2.42 26.46
C ARG A 356 7.11 3.50 25.50
N GLN A 357 7.13 4.76 25.93
CA GLN A 357 6.63 5.84 25.11
C GLN A 357 7.51 6.05 23.87
N VAL A 358 6.86 6.16 22.71
CA VAL A 358 7.53 6.43 21.43
C VAL A 358 7.18 7.85 21.00
N SER A 359 8.16 8.61 20.50
CA SER A 359 7.96 10.02 20.11
C SER A 359 6.93 10.21 18.99
N ASP A 360 6.68 9.19 18.17
CA ASP A 360 5.54 9.15 17.23
C ASP A 360 4.28 8.65 17.96
N ASN A 361 3.61 9.58 18.64
CA ASN A 361 2.55 9.31 19.61
C ASN A 361 1.16 9.12 18.98
N THR A 362 1.06 8.41 17.85
CA THR A 362 -0.21 8.28 17.08
C THR A 362 -0.77 6.85 17.02
N GLN A 363 -0.73 6.12 18.14
CA GLN A 363 -1.46 4.85 18.25
C GLN A 363 -2.96 5.11 18.44
N ARG A 364 -3.79 4.39 17.69
CA ARG A 364 -5.26 4.59 17.61
C ARG A 364 -5.95 3.27 17.90
N ALA A 365 -7.10 3.27 18.58
CA ALA A 365 -7.83 2.04 18.91
C ALA A 365 -8.16 1.21 17.66
N ILE A 366 -8.76 1.85 16.65
CA ILE A 366 -9.04 1.24 15.35
C ILE A 366 -8.06 1.69 14.25
N VAL A 367 -7.63 0.72 13.44
CA VAL A 367 -6.79 0.90 12.26
C VAL A 367 -7.37 0.17 11.04
N LEU A 368 -6.86 0.51 9.85
CA LEU A 368 -7.16 -0.22 8.62
C LEU A 368 -6.35 -1.52 8.63
N MET A 369 -7.00 -2.65 8.39
CA MET A 369 -6.37 -3.96 8.28
C MET A 369 -6.56 -4.51 6.86
N HIS A 370 -5.52 -5.11 6.31
CA HIS A 370 -5.59 -5.89 5.07
C HIS A 370 -5.95 -7.34 5.40
N ILE A 371 -6.78 -7.99 4.59
CA ILE A 371 -7.19 -9.37 4.83
C ILE A 371 -6.13 -10.33 4.25
N GLU A 372 -5.87 -10.17 2.95
CA GLU A 372 -4.69 -10.66 2.25
C GLU A 372 -3.61 -9.57 2.34
N ALA A 373 -2.42 -9.92 2.81
CA ALA A 373 -1.31 -8.99 2.95
C ALA A 373 -0.90 -8.39 1.61
N LEU A 374 -0.28 -7.21 1.65
CA LEU A 374 0.32 -6.62 0.46
C LEU A 374 1.47 -7.50 -0.01
N ARG A 375 1.45 -7.90 -1.28
CA ARG A 375 2.46 -8.80 -1.86
C ARG A 375 2.90 -8.32 -3.24
N PRO A 376 4.16 -8.60 -3.62
CA PRO A 376 4.61 -8.57 -5.01
C PRO A 376 3.61 -9.13 -5.99
N GLY A 377 3.27 -8.33 -7.01
CA GLY A 377 2.44 -8.82 -8.10
C GLY A 377 0.94 -8.87 -7.80
N LYS A 378 0.50 -8.38 -6.64
CA LYS A 378 -0.90 -8.41 -6.24
C LYS A 378 -1.44 -7.02 -5.91
N LEU A 379 -2.55 -6.62 -6.52
CA LEU A 379 -3.26 -5.37 -6.22
C LEU A 379 -4.20 -5.51 -5.02
N ASN A 380 -3.62 -5.80 -3.86
CA ASN A 380 -4.36 -6.17 -2.66
C ASN A 380 -5.02 -4.97 -1.94
N HIS A 381 -4.71 -3.72 -2.30
CA HIS A 381 -5.45 -2.57 -1.77
C HIS A 381 -6.76 -2.34 -2.55
N ARG A 382 -7.76 -3.19 -2.28
CA ARG A 382 -9.04 -3.24 -3.00
C ARG A 382 -10.24 -3.48 -2.07
N PRO A 383 -11.49 -3.19 -2.51
CA PRO A 383 -12.67 -3.60 -1.76
C PRO A 383 -12.68 -5.11 -1.51
N TYR A 384 -13.26 -5.52 -0.38
CA TYR A 384 -13.25 -6.91 0.08
C TYR A 384 -11.86 -7.49 0.37
N ASN A 385 -10.84 -6.64 0.50
CA ASN A 385 -9.56 -7.05 1.08
C ASN A 385 -9.13 -6.14 2.25
N LEU A 386 -10.07 -5.35 2.77
CA LEU A 386 -9.83 -4.36 3.81
C LEU A 386 -10.96 -4.40 4.83
N GLY A 387 -10.61 -4.19 6.10
CA GLY A 387 -11.54 -4.07 7.21
C GLY A 387 -11.07 -3.06 8.25
N TRP A 388 -11.99 -2.60 9.09
CA TRP A 388 -11.61 -1.91 10.32
C TRP A 388 -11.26 -2.95 11.36
N GLY A 389 -10.15 -2.77 12.07
CA GLY A 389 -9.83 -3.67 13.16
C GLY A 389 -8.99 -3.04 14.25
N HIS A 390 -8.94 -3.74 15.37
CA HIS A 390 -8.25 -3.27 16.56
C HIS A 390 -6.75 -3.19 16.32
N ASN A 391 -6.11 -2.15 16.84
CA ASN A 391 -4.68 -1.92 16.68
C ASN A 391 -3.82 -3.08 17.17
N PHE A 392 -4.21 -3.69 18.29
CA PHE A 392 -3.54 -4.88 18.81
C PHE A 392 -3.63 -6.05 17.82
N CYS A 393 -4.80 -6.25 17.21
CA CYS A 393 -5.01 -7.28 16.20
C CYS A 393 -4.15 -7.04 14.94
N ASN A 394 -4.10 -5.80 14.45
CA ASN A 394 -3.23 -5.42 13.34
C ASN A 394 -1.74 -5.61 13.66
N THR A 395 -1.35 -5.38 14.91
CA THR A 395 0.04 -5.59 15.37
C THR A 395 0.39 -7.08 15.41
N ILE A 396 -0.54 -7.94 15.85
CA ILE A 396 -0.37 -9.40 15.82
C ILE A 396 -0.24 -9.90 14.38
N GLN A 397 -1.11 -9.41 13.48
CA GLN A 397 -1.10 -9.82 12.07
C GLN A 397 0.24 -9.53 11.39
N GLY A 398 0.78 -8.32 11.59
CA GLY A 398 2.04 -7.92 10.96
C GLY A 398 1.93 -7.88 9.42
N ASP A 399 2.82 -8.60 8.74
CA ASP A 399 2.93 -8.71 7.29
C ASP A 399 2.22 -9.94 6.69
N LYS A 400 1.51 -10.71 7.51
CA LYS A 400 0.83 -11.95 7.12
C LYS A 400 -0.61 -11.73 6.70
N ASP A 401 -1.16 -12.69 5.96
CA ASP A 401 -2.60 -12.77 5.75
C ASP A 401 -3.30 -13.07 7.09
N ILE A 402 -4.60 -12.74 7.19
CA ILE A 402 -5.41 -13.08 8.37
C ILE A 402 -5.45 -14.59 8.59
N SER A 403 -5.60 -15.38 7.53
CA SER A 403 -5.63 -16.84 7.58
C SER A 403 -4.32 -17.44 8.10
N GLU A 404 -3.18 -16.95 7.58
CA GLU A 404 -1.84 -17.33 8.02
C GLU A 404 -1.62 -16.98 9.50
N THR A 405 -2.04 -15.79 9.92
CA THR A 405 -1.98 -15.34 11.32
C THR A 405 -2.75 -16.27 12.26
N ILE A 406 -4.00 -16.61 11.89
CA ILE A 406 -4.84 -17.51 12.71
C ILE A 406 -4.18 -18.88 12.86
N GLU A 407 -3.60 -19.40 11.78
CA GLU A 407 -2.93 -20.71 11.80
C GLU A 407 -1.68 -20.69 12.70
N GLU A 408 -0.91 -19.61 12.68
CA GLU A 408 0.24 -19.45 13.57
C GLU A 408 -0.18 -19.35 15.04
N LEU A 409 -1.23 -18.59 15.35
CA LEU A 409 -1.77 -18.50 16.72
C LEU A 409 -2.22 -19.86 17.24
N ARG A 410 -2.87 -20.68 16.39
CA ARG A 410 -3.24 -22.07 16.76
C ARG A 410 -2.02 -22.91 17.09
N LYS A 411 -0.98 -22.86 16.25
CA LYS A 411 0.28 -23.59 16.50
C LYS A 411 0.94 -23.17 17.81
N ILE A 412 0.96 -21.87 18.12
CA ILE A 412 1.50 -21.35 19.39
C ILE A 412 0.75 -21.95 20.58
N ILE A 413 -0.59 -21.96 20.54
CA ILE A 413 -1.42 -22.52 21.63
C ILE A 413 -1.14 -24.02 21.80
N VAL A 414 -1.14 -24.78 20.71
CA VAL A 414 -0.86 -26.23 20.73
C VAL A 414 0.51 -26.52 21.34
N ASN A 415 1.56 -25.84 20.86
CA ASN A 415 2.92 -26.03 21.37
C ASN A 415 3.05 -25.68 22.85
N TYR A 416 2.39 -24.60 23.29
CA TYR A 416 2.40 -24.19 24.69
C TYR A 416 1.75 -25.25 25.58
N GLU A 417 0.56 -25.73 25.20
CA GLU A 417 -0.15 -26.77 25.94
C GLU A 417 0.62 -28.09 26.00
N GLU A 418 1.20 -28.54 24.89
CA GLU A 418 2.00 -29.78 24.86
C GLU A 418 3.24 -29.69 25.75
N HIS A 419 3.92 -28.54 25.77
CA HIS A 419 5.08 -28.34 26.62
C HIS A 419 4.74 -28.36 28.12
N HIS A 420 3.54 -27.91 28.50
CA HIS A 420 3.10 -27.78 29.90
C HIS A 420 2.20 -28.92 30.39
N LYS A 421 1.94 -29.93 29.54
CA LYS A 421 1.28 -31.20 29.91
C LYS A 421 2.26 -32.24 30.50
N LYS A 422 3.51 -31.88 30.75
CA LYS A 422 4.50 -32.65 31.55
C LYS A 422 4.53 -32.14 32.98
#